data_AF-A0A3E2JSI1-F1
#
_entry.id   AF-A0A3E2JSI1-F1
#
_cell.length_a   1.000
_cell.length_b   1.000
_cell.length_c   1.000
_cell.angle_alpha   90.00
_cell.angle_beta   90.00
_cell.angle_gamma   90.00
#
_symmetry.space_group_name_H-M   'P 1'
#
loop_
_entity.id
_entity.type
_entity.pdbx_description
1 polymer ?
#
loop_
_entity_poly.entity_id
_entity_poly.type
_entity_poly.pdbx_seq_one_letter_code
_entity_poly.pdbx_strand_id
1 'polypeptide(L)'
;MNERKEHVIKAAHHLFTDNGFQNTSIQDILDYSGISKGTFYNYFSSKNELLITLFTTLYKKLEKDRNELLIGQDPSNIEIFIKQIELQMKTNRANKLITLFEEVLVLNDPDFKEFMKQGQFRMIRWLYHRFIDIFSESKKPYLLDCAIMFLGILHHNLKYQAIATQSNQSIHHVVRYSVERIVKIVDEVSVAGDQLIQPELLDSWLPNNQKTDPALQQKLSHTLLELRKTLGDNQDQAKYMELLDFIQDELLNSKNPRKFLVESALLSLKEGRQFFEEKQLENLEELVMAFFSKNEE
;
A
#
# COMPACT_ATOMS: atom_id res chain seq x y z
N MET A 1 -8.20 -5.96 -11.94
CA MET A 1 -9.35 -5.90 -11.01
C MET A 1 -10.63 -5.93 -11.87
N ASN A 2 -11.69 -6.61 -11.44
CA ASN A 2 -12.94 -6.70 -12.21
C ASN A 2 -13.60 -5.31 -12.32
N GLU A 3 -13.93 -4.84 -13.53
CA GLU A 3 -14.56 -3.53 -13.77
C GLU A 3 -15.81 -3.28 -12.91
N ARG A 4 -16.61 -4.33 -12.67
CA ARG A 4 -17.79 -4.25 -11.80
C ARG A 4 -17.42 -4.03 -10.33
N LYS A 5 -16.34 -4.66 -9.86
CA LYS A 5 -15.83 -4.43 -8.50
C LYS A 5 -15.32 -2.99 -8.34
N GLU A 6 -14.63 -2.46 -9.35
CA GLU A 6 -14.19 -1.05 -9.35
C GLU A 6 -15.37 -0.08 -9.36
N HIS A 7 -16.41 -0.38 -10.13
CA HIS A 7 -17.64 0.42 -10.18
C HIS A 7 -18.30 0.54 -8.81
N VAL A 8 -18.41 -0.57 -8.07
CA VAL A 8 -18.94 -0.56 -6.70
C VAL A 8 -18.06 0.26 -5.75
N ILE A 9 -16.74 0.17 -5.87
CA ILE A 9 -15.80 0.98 -5.06
C ILE A 9 -16.00 2.48 -5.34
N LYS A 10 -16.17 2.87 -6.60
CA LYS A 10 -16.42 4.27 -6.99
C LYS A 10 -17.79 4.77 -6.48
N ALA A 11 -18.82 3.96 -6.62
CA ALA A 11 -20.15 4.24 -6.08
C ALA A 11 -20.12 4.46 -4.57
N ALA A 12 -19.49 3.53 -3.83
CA ALA A 12 -19.35 3.64 -2.39
C ALA A 12 -18.51 4.85 -1.98
N HIS A 13 -17.43 5.15 -2.70
CA HIS A 13 -16.62 6.33 -2.44
C HIS A 13 -17.45 7.62 -2.52
N HIS A 14 -18.26 7.78 -3.58
CA HIS A 14 -19.14 8.93 -3.74
C HIS A 14 -20.13 9.06 -2.57
N LEU A 15 -20.81 7.97 -2.23
CA LEU A 15 -21.77 7.97 -1.11
C LEU A 15 -21.10 8.26 0.23
N PHE A 16 -19.94 7.66 0.51
CA PHE A 16 -19.21 7.91 1.75
C PHE A 16 -18.73 9.35 1.85
N THR A 17 -18.26 9.96 0.76
CA THR A 17 -17.82 11.36 0.79
C THR A 17 -18.97 12.33 0.94
N ASP A 18 -20.15 12.02 0.41
CA ASP A 18 -21.28 12.96 0.39
C ASP A 18 -22.19 12.82 1.62
N ASN A 19 -22.47 11.58 2.02
CA ASN A 19 -23.43 11.29 3.09
C ASN A 19 -22.75 10.89 4.41
N GLY A 20 -21.44 10.59 4.37
CA GLY A 20 -20.71 9.98 5.48
C GLY A 20 -20.79 8.45 5.45
N PHE A 21 -19.80 7.80 6.06
CA PHE A 21 -19.71 6.34 6.14
C PHE A 21 -20.84 5.76 6.99
N GLN A 22 -21.18 6.41 8.11
CA GLN A 22 -22.23 5.93 9.02
C GLN A 22 -23.62 5.93 8.38
N ASN A 23 -23.95 7.02 7.70
CA ASN A 23 -25.28 7.23 7.12
C ASN A 23 -25.49 6.49 5.79
N THR A 24 -24.45 5.86 5.24
CA THR A 24 -24.54 5.07 4.01
C THR A 24 -24.75 3.60 4.35
N SER A 25 -25.87 3.02 3.89
CA SER A 25 -26.17 1.59 4.03
C SER A 25 -25.68 0.78 2.82
N ILE A 26 -25.64 -0.56 2.96
CA ILE A 26 -25.38 -1.44 1.81
C ILE A 26 -26.48 -1.28 0.76
N GLN A 27 -27.74 -1.07 1.16
CA GLN A 27 -28.85 -0.89 0.23
C GLN A 27 -28.65 0.36 -0.64
N ASP A 28 -28.23 1.48 -0.05
CA ASP A 28 -27.93 2.71 -0.80
C ASP A 28 -26.83 2.46 -1.85
N ILE A 29 -25.81 1.67 -1.50
CA ILE A 29 -24.73 1.32 -2.43
C ILE A 29 -25.27 0.43 -3.57
N LEU A 30 -26.13 -0.55 -3.29
CA LEU A 30 -26.74 -1.40 -4.30
C LEU A 30 -27.59 -0.56 -5.27
N ASP A 31 -28.43 0.32 -4.73
CA ASP A 31 -29.34 1.17 -5.51
C ASP A 31 -28.56 2.15 -6.38
N TYR A 32 -27.50 2.75 -5.85
CA TYR A 32 -26.65 3.70 -6.60
C TYR A 32 -25.78 3.00 -7.66
N SER A 33 -25.23 1.81 -7.34
CA SER A 33 -24.33 1.09 -8.26
C SER A 33 -25.06 0.23 -9.29
N GLY A 34 -26.34 -0.08 -9.06
CA GLY A 34 -27.16 -0.91 -9.93
C GLY A 34 -26.82 -2.41 -9.91
N ILE A 35 -26.07 -2.88 -8.89
CA ILE A 35 -25.73 -4.30 -8.75
C ILE A 35 -26.68 -5.03 -7.81
N SER A 36 -26.77 -6.36 -7.96
CA SER A 36 -27.57 -7.18 -7.04
C SER A 36 -26.87 -7.37 -5.69
N LYS A 37 -27.66 -7.64 -4.65
CA LYS A 37 -27.15 -8.00 -3.32
C LYS A 37 -26.17 -9.19 -3.36
N GLY A 38 -26.49 -10.23 -4.14
CA GLY A 38 -25.60 -11.39 -4.32
C GLY A 38 -24.27 -11.00 -4.96
N THR A 39 -24.29 -10.13 -5.96
CA THR A 39 -23.07 -9.60 -6.59
C THR A 39 -22.21 -8.82 -5.62
N PHE A 40 -22.80 -8.04 -4.72
CA PHE A 40 -22.07 -7.30 -3.70
C PHE A 40 -21.32 -8.25 -2.77
N TYR A 41 -22.02 -9.24 -2.21
CA TYR A 41 -21.43 -10.21 -1.27
C TYR A 41 -20.41 -11.15 -1.93
N ASN A 42 -20.44 -11.29 -3.26
CA ASN A 42 -19.35 -11.95 -4.00
C ASN A 42 -18.06 -11.12 -4.04
N TYR A 43 -18.14 -9.79 -3.87
CA TYR A 43 -16.97 -8.90 -3.92
C TYR A 43 -16.49 -8.43 -2.56
N PHE A 44 -17.42 -8.24 -1.61
CA PHE A 44 -17.19 -7.70 -0.28
C PHE A 44 -18.10 -8.40 0.73
N SER A 45 -17.51 -8.97 1.79
CA SER A 45 -18.25 -9.56 2.91
C SER A 45 -19.01 -8.52 3.73
N SER A 46 -18.57 -7.26 3.74
CA SER A 46 -19.16 -6.19 4.55
C SER A 46 -18.91 -4.78 4.00
N LYS A 47 -19.63 -3.79 4.56
CA LYS A 47 -19.39 -2.35 4.31
C LYS A 47 -17.99 -1.92 4.77
N ASN A 48 -17.48 -2.52 5.85
CA ASN A 48 -16.15 -2.22 6.39
C ASN A 48 -15.05 -2.75 5.45
N GLU A 49 -15.21 -3.96 4.92
CA GLU A 49 -14.27 -4.51 3.91
C GLU A 49 -14.26 -3.65 2.64
N LEU A 50 -15.42 -3.18 2.20
CA LEU A 50 -15.51 -2.25 1.06
C LEU A 50 -14.75 -0.95 1.33
N LEU A 51 -14.87 -0.38 2.53
CA LEU A 51 -14.15 0.82 2.92
C LEU A 51 -12.62 0.58 2.99
N ILE A 52 -12.19 -0.52 3.58
CA ILE A 52 -10.78 -0.93 3.61
C ILE A 52 -10.24 -1.11 2.18
N THR A 53 -11.03 -1.71 1.29
CA THR A 53 -10.67 -1.90 -0.12
C THR A 53 -10.53 -0.55 -0.81
N LEU A 54 -11.48 0.37 -0.60
CA LEU A 54 -11.42 1.74 -1.12
C LEU A 54 -10.13 2.45 -0.69
N PHE A 55 -9.81 2.46 0.62
CA PHE A 55 -8.57 3.06 1.10
C PHE A 55 -7.35 2.40 0.48
N THR A 56 -7.32 1.07 0.38
CA THR A 56 -6.22 0.33 -0.25
C THR A 56 -6.03 0.75 -1.71
N THR A 57 -7.11 0.91 -2.48
CA THR A 57 -7.06 1.39 -3.86
C THR A 57 -6.52 2.82 -3.95
N LEU A 58 -6.97 3.71 -3.07
CA LEU A 58 -6.48 5.10 -3.01
C LEU A 58 -5.00 5.16 -2.63
N TYR A 59 -4.55 4.36 -1.67
CA TYR A 59 -3.14 4.28 -1.28
C TYR A 59 -2.25 3.78 -2.42
N LYS A 60 -2.65 2.71 -3.11
CA LYS A 60 -1.89 2.18 -4.26
C LYS A 60 -1.75 3.21 -5.38
N LYS A 61 -2.85 3.93 -5.68
CA LYS A 61 -2.82 5.01 -6.66
C LYS A 61 -1.88 6.13 -6.23
N LEU A 62 -2.00 6.60 -4.99
CA LEU A 62 -1.14 7.66 -4.46
C LEU A 62 0.34 7.27 -4.47
N GLU A 63 0.66 6.01 -4.12
CA GLU A 63 2.02 5.50 -4.19
C GLU A 63 2.58 5.58 -5.61
N LYS A 64 1.82 5.09 -6.60
CA LYS A 64 2.16 5.20 -8.01
C LYS A 64 2.39 6.66 -8.42
N ASP A 65 1.45 7.54 -8.13
CA ASP A 65 1.52 8.95 -8.52
C ASP A 65 2.73 9.66 -7.86
N ARG A 66 3.09 9.31 -6.62
CA ARG A 66 4.32 9.83 -5.95
C ARG A 66 5.59 9.32 -6.61
N ASN A 67 5.63 8.06 -7.02
CA ASN A 67 6.80 7.46 -7.66
C ASN A 67 6.99 8.02 -9.08
N GLU A 68 5.91 8.33 -9.80
CA GLU A 68 5.97 8.99 -11.11
C GLU A 68 6.66 10.37 -11.04
N LEU A 69 6.47 11.11 -9.95
CA LEU A 69 7.15 12.40 -9.72
C LEU A 69 8.68 12.29 -9.59
N LEU A 70 9.21 11.09 -9.30
CA LEU A 70 10.66 10.84 -9.20
C LEU A 70 11.29 10.42 -10.53
N ILE A 71 10.50 10.02 -11.52
CA ILE A 71 11.02 9.50 -12.79
C ILE A 71 11.84 10.59 -13.49
N GLY A 72 13.12 10.29 -13.78
CA GLY A 72 14.03 11.23 -14.43
C GLY A 72 14.45 12.42 -13.57
N GLN A 73 14.21 12.36 -12.25
CA GLN A 73 14.63 13.37 -11.29
C GLN A 73 15.74 12.86 -10.38
N ASP A 74 16.45 13.77 -9.72
CA ASP A 74 17.36 13.46 -8.63
C ASP A 74 16.55 13.14 -7.35
N PRO A 75 16.66 11.93 -6.76
CA PRO A 75 15.94 11.56 -5.54
C PRO A 75 16.25 12.46 -4.33
N SER A 76 17.40 13.12 -4.33
CA SER A 76 17.82 14.06 -3.28
C SER A 76 17.18 15.45 -3.41
N ASN A 77 16.54 15.74 -4.55
CA ASN A 77 15.90 17.02 -4.79
C ASN A 77 14.68 17.22 -3.88
N ILE A 78 14.84 18.11 -2.89
CA ILE A 78 13.82 18.40 -1.89
C ILE A 78 12.53 19.00 -2.49
N GLU A 79 12.60 19.66 -3.64
CA GLU A 79 11.41 20.19 -4.32
C GLU A 79 10.51 19.07 -4.85
N ILE A 80 11.08 17.91 -5.20
CA ILE A 80 10.28 16.72 -5.55
C ILE A 80 9.58 16.18 -4.32
N PHE A 81 10.26 16.14 -3.17
CA PHE A 81 9.64 15.75 -1.91
C PHE A 81 8.47 16.67 -1.51
N ILE A 82 8.64 18.00 -1.64
CA ILE A 82 7.55 18.97 -1.42
C ILE A 82 6.35 18.65 -2.33
N LYS A 83 6.58 18.41 -3.62
CA LYS A 83 5.51 18.02 -4.56
C LYS A 83 4.84 16.71 -4.19
N GLN A 84 5.59 15.69 -3.74
CA GLN A 84 5.05 14.41 -3.30
C GLN A 84 4.15 14.57 -2.07
N ILE A 85 4.56 15.36 -1.08
CA ILE A 85 3.76 15.65 0.11
C ILE A 85 2.52 16.47 -0.26
N GLU A 86 2.65 17.48 -1.11
CA GLU A 86 1.50 18.24 -1.60
C GLU A 86 0.48 17.37 -2.33
N LEU A 87 0.95 16.50 -3.23
CA LEU A 87 0.11 15.54 -3.93
C LEU A 87 -0.67 14.69 -2.93
N GLN A 88 0.01 14.15 -1.91
CA GLN A 88 -0.63 13.39 -0.85
C GLN A 88 -1.68 14.21 -0.09
N MET A 89 -1.36 15.44 0.31
CA MET A 89 -2.29 16.28 1.06
C MET A 89 -3.51 16.70 0.22
N LYS A 90 -3.31 17.01 -1.07
CA LYS A 90 -4.38 17.32 -2.02
C LYS A 90 -5.27 16.10 -2.25
N THR A 91 -4.69 14.91 -2.43
CA THR A 91 -5.43 13.66 -2.58
C THR A 91 -6.22 13.32 -1.33
N ASN A 92 -5.61 13.42 -0.13
CA ASN A 92 -6.30 13.17 1.13
C ASN A 92 -7.52 14.08 1.29
N ARG A 93 -7.36 15.35 0.94
CA ARG A 93 -8.43 16.35 0.97
C ARG A 93 -9.53 16.05 -0.05
N ALA A 94 -9.18 15.77 -1.30
CA ALA A 94 -10.13 15.50 -2.37
C ALA A 94 -11.02 14.28 -2.07
N ASN A 95 -10.47 13.28 -1.37
CA ASN A 95 -11.19 12.07 -0.98
C ASN A 95 -11.72 12.12 0.48
N LYS A 96 -11.71 13.30 1.14
CA LYS A 96 -12.16 13.53 2.52
C LYS A 96 -11.63 12.49 3.54
N LEU A 97 -10.39 12.02 3.36
CA LEU A 97 -9.87 10.87 4.13
C LEU A 97 -9.84 11.12 5.63
N ILE A 98 -9.51 12.34 6.06
CA ILE A 98 -9.48 12.70 7.48
C ILE A 98 -10.86 12.51 8.12
N THR A 99 -11.90 13.05 7.48
CA THR A 99 -13.29 12.92 7.95
C THR A 99 -13.74 11.47 8.01
N LEU A 100 -13.45 10.69 6.96
CA LEU A 100 -13.78 9.27 6.94
C LEU A 100 -13.03 8.49 8.04
N PHE A 101 -11.77 8.82 8.32
CA PHE A 101 -11.04 8.20 9.42
C PHE A 101 -11.60 8.56 10.78
N GLU A 102 -12.00 9.82 11.01
CA GLU A 102 -12.62 10.25 12.26
C GLU A 102 -13.95 9.50 12.52
N GLU A 103 -14.81 9.39 11.51
CA GLU A 103 -16.09 8.68 11.62
C GLU A 103 -15.93 7.20 11.99
N VAL A 104 -14.89 6.54 11.49
CA VAL A 104 -14.68 5.11 11.72
C VAL A 104 -13.89 4.86 13.01
N LEU A 105 -13.03 5.79 13.43
CA LEU A 105 -12.33 5.67 14.71
C LEU A 105 -13.31 5.63 15.88
N VAL A 106 -14.44 6.35 15.78
CA VAL A 106 -15.54 6.32 16.76
C VAL A 106 -16.22 4.96 16.84
N LEU A 107 -16.24 4.16 15.76
CA LEU A 107 -16.86 2.82 15.74
C LEU A 107 -16.11 1.77 16.55
N ASN A 108 -14.85 2.04 16.92
CA ASN A 108 -14.00 1.12 17.67
C ASN A 108 -13.78 -0.26 17.03
N ASP A 109 -13.97 -0.40 15.72
CA ASP A 109 -13.73 -1.65 14.96
C ASP A 109 -12.24 -2.06 15.02
N PRO A 110 -11.91 -3.26 15.54
CA PRO A 110 -10.52 -3.72 15.69
C PRO A 110 -9.77 -3.89 14.36
N ASP A 111 -10.42 -4.44 13.33
CA ASP A 111 -9.79 -4.67 12.03
C ASP A 111 -9.47 -3.34 11.35
N PHE A 112 -10.37 -2.36 11.51
CA PHE A 112 -10.15 -1.02 11.01
C PHE A 112 -9.04 -0.30 11.77
N LYS A 113 -8.99 -0.40 13.10
CA LYS A 113 -7.89 0.17 13.91
C LYS A 113 -6.54 -0.39 13.47
N GLU A 114 -6.47 -1.69 13.26
CA GLU A 114 -5.24 -2.33 12.78
C GLU A 114 -4.89 -1.89 11.36
N PHE A 115 -5.87 -1.80 10.46
CA PHE A 115 -5.65 -1.25 9.11
C PHE A 115 -5.09 0.18 9.15
N MET A 116 -5.63 1.03 10.01
CA MET A 116 -5.20 2.41 10.20
C MET A 116 -3.77 2.50 10.75
N LYS A 117 -3.47 1.69 11.77
CA LYS A 117 -2.12 1.57 12.34
C LYS A 117 -1.11 1.16 11.27
N GLN A 118 -1.43 0.17 10.45
CA GLN A 118 -0.58 -0.25 9.33
C GLN A 118 -0.43 0.86 8.27
N GLY A 119 -1.48 1.64 8.01
CA GLY A 119 -1.41 2.80 7.13
C GLY A 119 -0.43 3.87 7.64
N GLN A 120 -0.48 4.17 8.95
CA GLN A 120 0.44 5.12 9.58
C GLN A 120 1.90 4.64 9.50
N PHE A 121 2.15 3.37 9.83
CA PHE A 121 3.49 2.81 9.71
C PHE A 121 4.00 2.83 8.27
N ARG A 122 3.13 2.61 7.26
CA ARG A 122 3.54 2.66 5.84
C ARG A 122 3.96 4.08 5.46
N MET A 123 3.26 5.09 5.99
CA MET A 123 3.61 6.49 5.79
C MET A 123 4.95 6.83 6.46
N ILE A 124 5.15 6.44 7.72
CA ILE A 124 6.42 6.68 8.43
C ILE A 124 7.58 6.02 7.71
N ARG A 125 7.41 4.75 7.29
CA ARG A 125 8.42 4.03 6.53
C ARG A 125 8.74 4.73 5.21
N TRP A 126 7.73 5.16 4.46
CA TRP A 126 7.95 5.90 3.22
C TRP A 126 8.70 7.22 3.46
N LEU A 127 8.34 7.97 4.50
CA LEU A 127 9.05 9.20 4.89
C LEU A 127 10.51 8.93 5.24
N TYR A 128 10.77 7.88 6.03
CA TYR A 128 12.12 7.48 6.41
C TYR A 128 13.00 7.19 5.18
N HIS A 129 12.49 6.42 4.22
CA HIS A 129 13.24 6.13 2.98
C HIS A 129 13.44 7.40 2.13
N ARG A 130 12.42 8.26 2.01
CA ARG A 130 12.58 9.55 1.31
C ARG A 130 13.59 10.45 2.00
N PHE A 131 13.69 10.42 3.32
CA PHE A 131 14.69 11.18 4.05
C PHE A 131 16.10 10.63 3.79
N ILE A 132 16.28 9.31 3.68
CA ILE A 132 17.58 8.73 3.30
C ILE A 132 18.02 9.23 1.93
N ASP A 133 17.11 9.33 0.97
CA ASP A 133 17.45 9.82 -0.36
C ASP A 133 17.83 11.32 -0.37
N ILE A 134 17.28 12.13 0.54
CA ILE A 134 17.43 13.59 0.60
C ILE A 134 18.63 14.00 1.46
N PHE A 135 18.85 13.31 2.56
CA PHE A 135 19.88 13.62 3.54
C PHE A 135 21.07 12.67 3.37
N SER A 136 22.23 13.03 3.89
CA SER A 136 23.42 12.18 3.80
C SER A 136 23.27 10.89 4.59
N GLU A 137 23.89 9.79 4.13
CA GLU A 137 23.93 8.49 4.84
C GLU A 137 24.42 8.61 6.29
N SER A 138 25.30 9.57 6.58
CA SER A 138 25.76 9.86 7.95
C SER A 138 24.63 10.25 8.92
N LYS A 139 23.49 10.71 8.42
CA LYS A 139 22.33 11.14 9.22
C LYS A 139 21.30 10.04 9.44
N LYS A 140 21.45 8.91 8.75
CA LYS A 140 20.49 7.79 8.75
C LYS A 140 19.99 7.36 10.14
N PRO A 141 20.81 7.26 11.19
CA PRO A 141 20.34 6.87 12.52
C PRO A 141 19.20 7.75 13.06
N TYR A 142 19.18 9.03 12.70
CA TYR A 142 18.25 10.02 13.24
C TYR A 142 16.99 10.24 12.39
N LEU A 143 16.96 9.67 11.17
CA LEU A 143 15.92 9.99 10.19
C LEU A 143 14.56 9.39 10.55
N LEU A 144 14.52 8.31 11.34
CA LEU A 144 13.25 7.73 11.79
C LEU A 144 12.52 8.67 12.75
N ASP A 145 13.22 9.18 13.75
CA ASP A 145 12.69 10.17 14.69
C ASP A 145 12.23 11.43 13.94
N CYS A 146 13.03 11.87 12.97
CA CYS A 146 12.68 13.00 12.11
C CYS A 146 11.43 12.74 11.26
N ALA A 147 11.27 11.53 10.70
CA ALA A 147 10.08 11.17 9.93
C ALA A 147 8.80 11.23 10.79
N ILE A 148 8.88 10.74 12.03
CA ILE A 148 7.78 10.77 12.99
C ILE A 148 7.45 12.23 13.38
N MET A 149 8.46 13.03 13.72
CA MET A 149 8.28 14.45 14.04
C MET A 149 7.68 15.22 12.87
N PHE A 150 8.19 15.02 11.65
CA PHE A 150 7.69 15.68 10.45
C PHE A 150 6.21 15.38 10.21
N LEU A 151 5.80 14.11 10.36
CA LEU A 151 4.40 13.73 10.22
C LEU A 151 3.51 14.47 11.23
N GLY A 152 3.97 14.59 12.48
CA GLY A 152 3.31 15.35 13.54
C GLY A 152 3.19 16.84 13.20
N ILE A 153 4.29 17.49 12.85
CA ILE A 153 4.38 18.90 12.47
C ILE A 153 3.43 19.19 11.29
N LEU A 154 3.53 18.39 10.23
CA LEU A 154 2.75 18.60 9.01
C LEU A 154 1.25 18.49 9.26
N HIS A 155 0.80 17.43 9.93
CA HIS A 155 -0.63 17.23 10.21
C HIS A 155 -1.20 18.32 11.11
N HIS A 156 -0.49 18.72 12.17
CA HIS A 156 -0.96 19.75 13.08
C HIS A 156 -0.98 21.13 12.41
N ASN A 157 0.05 21.47 11.63
CA ASN A 157 0.10 22.71 10.88
C ASN A 157 -1.07 22.81 9.89
N LEU A 158 -1.36 21.74 9.14
CA LEU A 158 -2.50 21.71 8.22
C LEU A 158 -3.85 21.85 8.94
N LYS A 159 -4.03 21.11 10.05
CA LYS A 159 -5.27 21.17 10.85
C LYS A 159 -5.53 22.60 11.35
N TYR A 160 -4.56 23.20 12.02
CA TYR A 160 -4.76 24.52 12.62
C TYR A 160 -4.72 25.67 11.60
N GLN A 161 -4.01 25.51 10.48
CA GLN A 161 -4.11 26.46 9.36
C GLN A 161 -5.51 26.47 8.76
N ALA A 162 -6.13 25.29 8.56
CA ALA A 162 -7.50 25.19 8.06
C ALA A 162 -8.52 25.83 9.01
N ILE A 163 -8.33 25.68 10.33
CA ILE A 163 -9.17 26.34 11.35
C ILE A 163 -8.98 27.86 11.34
N ALA A 164 -7.74 28.34 11.28
CA ALA A 164 -7.41 29.74 11.45
C ALA A 164 -7.81 30.63 10.26
N THR A 165 -7.67 30.13 9.03
CA THR A 165 -7.73 31.01 7.84
C THR A 165 -9.10 31.11 7.18
N GLN A 166 -10.10 30.30 7.59
CA GLN A 166 -11.44 30.16 6.97
C GLN A 166 -11.43 30.04 5.42
N SER A 167 -10.25 29.89 4.81
CA SER A 167 -9.97 30.01 3.38
C SER A 167 -8.76 29.13 3.01
N ASN A 168 -8.80 28.62 1.78
CA ASN A 168 -8.06 27.43 1.35
C ASN A 168 -6.65 27.67 0.78
N GLN A 169 -6.00 28.78 1.11
CA GLN A 169 -4.78 29.20 0.43
C GLN A 169 -3.59 29.08 1.41
N SER A 170 -2.65 28.13 1.31
CA SER A 170 -2.38 27.12 0.29
C SER A 170 -1.70 25.91 0.96
N ILE A 171 -2.12 24.68 0.64
CA ILE A 171 -1.43 23.45 1.10
C ILE A 171 0.07 23.54 0.82
N HIS A 172 0.44 24.13 -0.31
CA HIS A 172 1.82 24.42 -0.70
C HIS A 172 2.60 25.15 0.39
N HIS A 173 2.09 26.27 0.90
CA HIS A 173 2.77 27.07 1.92
C HIS A 173 3.00 26.27 3.21
N VAL A 174 1.98 25.53 3.68
CA VAL A 174 2.08 24.74 4.90
C VAL A 174 3.08 23.59 4.75
N VAL A 175 3.05 22.90 3.59
CA VAL A 175 4.01 21.84 3.28
C VAL A 175 5.43 22.41 3.24
N ARG A 176 5.67 23.48 2.46
CA ARG A 176 6.98 24.12 2.36
C ARG A 176 7.50 24.56 3.73
N TYR A 177 6.68 25.25 4.51
CA TYR A 177 7.02 25.65 5.88
C TYR A 177 7.42 24.46 6.75
N SER A 178 6.67 23.35 6.70
CA SER A 178 6.95 22.15 7.49
C SER A 178 8.23 21.44 7.04
N VAL A 179 8.49 21.40 5.73
CA VAL A 179 9.72 20.82 5.15
C VAL A 179 10.95 21.64 5.56
N GLU A 180 10.87 22.97 5.49
CA GLU A 180 11.97 23.85 5.92
C GLU A 180 12.32 23.68 7.41
N ARG A 181 11.35 23.33 8.26
CA ARG A 181 11.60 23.03 9.67
C ARG A 181 12.27 21.68 9.87
N ILE A 182 11.82 20.63 9.19
CA ILE A 182 12.44 19.31 9.38
C ILE A 182 13.88 19.27 8.87
N VAL A 183 14.21 19.99 7.80
CA VAL A 183 15.61 20.10 7.33
C VAL A 183 16.53 20.59 8.45
N LYS A 184 16.13 21.65 9.17
CA LYS A 184 16.92 22.19 10.28
C LYS A 184 17.00 21.24 11.47
N ILE A 185 15.89 20.57 11.78
CA ILE A 185 15.84 19.58 12.88
C ILE A 185 16.78 18.41 12.58
N VAL A 186 16.78 17.89 11.35
CA VAL A 186 17.68 16.81 10.91
C VAL A 186 19.16 17.19 11.10
N ASP A 187 19.53 18.43 10.76
CA ASP A 187 20.89 18.93 10.99
C ASP A 187 21.22 19.01 12.48
N GLU A 188 20.31 19.56 13.29
CA GLU A 188 20.49 19.74 14.73
C GLU A 188 20.66 18.41 15.47
N VAL A 189 19.74 17.44 15.25
CA VAL A 189 19.80 16.14 15.93
C VAL A 189 21.04 15.34 15.53
N SER A 190 21.46 15.46 14.26
CA SER A 190 22.68 14.80 13.78
C SER A 190 23.95 15.38 14.42
N VAL A 191 23.98 16.67 14.74
CA VAL A 191 25.12 17.31 15.43
C VAL A 191 25.10 16.95 16.91
N ALA A 192 23.92 16.89 17.54
CA ALA A 192 23.77 16.49 18.93
C ALA A 192 24.08 15.00 19.16
N GLY A 193 23.87 14.16 18.14
CA GLY A 193 24.01 12.71 18.25
C GLY A 193 22.88 12.06 19.05
N ASP A 194 21.72 12.72 19.16
CA ASP A 194 20.59 12.28 19.98
C ASP A 194 19.58 11.48 19.13
N GLN A 195 19.23 10.29 19.62
CA GLN A 195 18.39 9.32 18.92
C GLN A 195 17.44 8.67 19.92
N LEU A 196 16.14 8.76 19.64
CA LEU A 196 15.08 8.18 20.46
C LEU A 196 14.72 6.77 20.00
N ILE A 197 14.61 6.56 18.69
CA ILE A 197 14.14 5.29 18.12
C ILE A 197 15.14 4.77 17.10
N GLN A 198 15.58 3.53 17.34
CA GLN A 198 16.45 2.79 16.42
C GLN A 198 15.69 2.44 15.11
N PRO A 199 16.23 2.77 13.93
CA PRO A 199 15.59 2.50 12.65
C PRO A 199 15.18 1.04 12.41
N GLU A 200 15.88 0.08 13.00
CA GLU A 200 15.61 -1.35 12.92
C GLU A 200 14.23 -1.72 13.47
N LEU A 201 13.65 -0.88 14.34
CA LEU A 201 12.29 -1.07 14.83
C LEU A 201 11.24 -0.93 13.72
N LEU A 202 11.53 -0.27 12.60
CA LEU A 202 10.61 -0.21 11.46
C LEU A 202 10.23 -1.61 10.96
N ASP A 203 11.17 -2.54 10.94
CA ASP A 203 10.95 -3.92 10.51
C ASP A 203 10.09 -4.70 11.52
N SER A 204 10.04 -4.26 12.77
CA SER A 204 9.13 -4.83 13.78
C SER A 204 7.70 -4.28 13.70
N TRP A 205 7.54 -3.02 13.27
CA TRP A 205 6.24 -2.33 13.19
C TRP A 205 5.47 -2.68 11.93
N LEU A 206 6.21 -2.77 10.83
CA LEU A 206 5.77 -3.36 9.58
C LEU A 206 6.80 -4.41 9.23
N PRO A 207 6.69 -5.63 9.79
CA PRO A 207 7.38 -6.76 9.21
C PRO A 207 7.02 -6.73 7.75
N ASN A 208 8.03 -6.53 6.92
CA ASN A 208 7.83 -6.67 5.50
C ASN A 208 7.08 -8.01 5.34
N ASN A 209 6.04 -8.06 4.52
CA ASN A 209 5.58 -9.34 3.99
C ASN A 209 6.72 -10.06 3.20
N GLN A 210 7.96 -9.55 3.23
CA GLN A 210 9.22 -10.30 3.11
C GLN A 210 9.38 -11.34 4.23
N LYS A 211 8.43 -12.27 4.31
CA LYS A 211 8.81 -13.67 4.56
C LYS A 211 9.60 -14.24 3.37
N THR A 212 9.67 -13.49 2.27
CA THR A 212 10.59 -13.72 1.16
C THR A 212 11.63 -12.62 1.04
N ASP A 213 12.89 -13.06 1.11
CA ASP A 213 14.07 -12.40 0.58
C ASP A 213 13.73 -11.60 -0.70
N PRO A 214 14.00 -10.28 -0.79
CA PRO A 214 13.76 -9.46 -1.98
C PRO A 214 14.29 -10.08 -3.27
N ALA A 215 15.42 -10.80 -3.20
CA ALA A 215 15.96 -11.53 -4.35
C ALA A 215 15.07 -12.71 -4.76
N LEU A 216 14.44 -13.38 -3.80
CA LEU A 216 13.47 -14.45 -4.05
C LEU A 216 12.16 -13.89 -4.64
N GLN A 217 11.68 -12.74 -4.16
CA GLN A 217 10.49 -12.08 -4.74
C GLN A 217 10.71 -11.66 -6.19
N GLN A 218 11.90 -11.12 -6.49
CA GLN A 218 12.27 -10.74 -7.85
C GLN A 218 12.37 -11.97 -8.76
N LYS A 219 13.01 -13.05 -8.30
CA LYS A 219 13.09 -14.32 -9.04
C LYS A 219 11.71 -14.92 -9.28
N LEU A 220 10.86 -14.99 -8.25
CA LEU A 220 9.50 -15.52 -8.34
C LEU A 220 8.66 -14.73 -9.36
N SER A 221 8.71 -13.39 -9.30
CA SER A 221 7.99 -12.51 -10.22
C SER A 221 8.47 -12.69 -11.67
N HIS A 222 9.78 -12.87 -11.87
CA HIS A 222 10.36 -13.13 -13.18
C HIS A 222 9.91 -14.47 -13.75
N THR A 223 10.05 -15.56 -12.98
CA THR A 223 9.67 -16.92 -13.38
C THR A 223 8.18 -17.00 -13.72
N LEU A 224 7.31 -16.40 -12.90
CA LEU A 224 5.87 -16.36 -13.15
C LEU A 224 5.54 -15.55 -14.42
N LEU A 225 6.28 -14.48 -14.71
CA LEU A 225 6.08 -13.69 -15.93
C LEU A 225 6.53 -14.46 -17.18
N GLU A 226 7.61 -15.23 -17.10
CA GLU A 226 8.06 -16.12 -18.19
C GLU A 226 7.05 -17.24 -18.45
N LEU A 227 6.55 -17.91 -17.41
CA LEU A 227 5.52 -18.95 -17.54
C LEU A 227 4.22 -18.41 -18.18
N ARG A 228 3.83 -17.17 -17.87
CA ARG A 228 2.70 -16.51 -18.52
C ARG A 228 2.94 -16.23 -20.01
N LYS A 229 4.18 -15.94 -20.41
CA LYS A 229 4.53 -15.70 -21.82
C LYS A 229 4.56 -16.98 -22.64
N THR A 230 4.91 -18.11 -22.02
CA THR A 230 4.99 -19.42 -22.68
C THR A 230 3.61 -20.07 -22.88
N LEU A 231 2.60 -19.61 -22.15
CA LEU A 231 1.21 -20.05 -22.31
C LEU A 231 0.67 -19.62 -23.68
N GLY A 232 0.69 -20.54 -24.64
CA GLY A 232 0.06 -20.36 -25.95
C GLY A 232 -1.47 -20.29 -25.88
N ASP A 233 -2.12 -19.92 -26.99
CA ASP A 233 -3.58 -19.94 -27.13
C ASP A 233 -4.08 -21.40 -27.11
N ASN A 234 -4.56 -21.84 -25.95
CA ASN A 234 -5.16 -23.16 -25.76
C ASN A 234 -6.42 -23.05 -24.88
N GLN A 235 -7.28 -24.08 -24.92
CA GLN A 235 -8.56 -24.06 -24.19
C GLN A 235 -8.39 -24.00 -22.66
N ASP A 236 -7.24 -24.43 -22.15
CA ASP A 236 -6.90 -24.46 -20.73
C ASP A 236 -6.09 -23.24 -20.26
N GLN A 237 -5.84 -22.26 -21.14
CA GLN A 237 -4.97 -21.12 -20.87
C GLN A 237 -5.51 -20.30 -19.69
N ALA A 238 -6.83 -20.10 -19.65
CA ALA A 238 -7.50 -19.41 -18.55
C ALA A 238 -7.28 -20.13 -17.21
N LYS A 239 -7.41 -21.46 -17.19
CA LYS A 239 -7.16 -22.28 -15.99
C LYS A 239 -5.72 -22.13 -15.49
N TYR A 240 -4.75 -22.19 -16.39
CA TYR A 240 -3.34 -22.07 -16.01
C TYR A 240 -2.94 -20.65 -15.59
N MET A 241 -3.50 -19.63 -16.23
CA MET A 241 -3.33 -18.24 -15.81
C MET A 241 -3.89 -18.03 -14.40
N GLU A 242 -5.08 -18.56 -14.09
CA GLU A 242 -5.65 -18.49 -12.75
C GLU A 242 -4.80 -19.20 -11.70
N LEU A 243 -4.19 -20.35 -12.03
CA LEU A 243 -3.27 -21.05 -11.14
C LEU A 243 -1.98 -20.25 -10.88
N LEU A 244 -1.39 -19.64 -11.92
CA LEU A 244 -0.20 -18.80 -11.78
C LEU A 244 -0.49 -17.52 -10.97
N ASP A 245 -1.66 -16.90 -11.19
CA ASP A 245 -2.10 -15.73 -10.45
C ASP A 245 -2.39 -16.08 -8.98
N PHE A 246 -3.02 -17.23 -8.73
CA PHE A 246 -3.22 -17.75 -7.39
C PHE A 246 -1.88 -17.96 -6.66
N ILE A 247 -0.91 -18.61 -7.29
CA ILE A 247 0.42 -18.83 -6.68
C ILE A 247 1.10 -17.48 -6.41
N GLN A 248 1.01 -16.53 -7.33
CA GLN A 248 1.60 -15.20 -7.15
C GLN A 248 0.98 -14.47 -5.95
N ASP A 249 -0.36 -14.43 -5.89
CA ASP A 249 -1.06 -13.73 -4.82
C ASP A 249 -0.87 -14.42 -3.47
N GLU A 250 -0.88 -15.75 -3.44
CA GLU A 250 -0.69 -16.52 -2.22
C GLU A 250 0.74 -16.33 -1.66
N LEU A 251 1.76 -16.26 -2.50
CA LEU A 251 3.15 -16.12 -2.06
C LEU A 251 3.58 -14.67 -1.81
N LEU A 252 3.12 -13.71 -2.62
CA LEU A 252 3.58 -12.32 -2.53
C LEU A 252 2.64 -11.42 -1.70
N ASN A 253 1.34 -11.73 -1.67
CA ASN A 253 0.32 -10.83 -1.15
C ASN A 253 -0.40 -11.37 0.09
N SER A 254 -0.38 -12.69 0.34
CA SER A 254 -1.01 -13.30 1.52
C SER A 254 -0.20 -13.10 2.80
N LYS A 255 -0.89 -12.81 3.91
CA LYS A 255 -0.29 -12.72 5.25
C LYS A 255 0.10 -14.10 5.82
N ASN A 256 -0.64 -15.15 5.45
CA ASN A 256 -0.41 -16.53 5.87
C ASN A 256 -0.56 -17.46 4.66
N PRO A 257 0.49 -17.59 3.82
CA PRO A 257 0.46 -18.43 2.62
C PRO A 257 0.17 -19.89 2.98
N ARG A 258 -0.84 -20.47 2.34
CA ARG A 258 -1.29 -21.84 2.61
C ARG A 258 -0.50 -22.83 1.75
N LYS A 259 0.58 -23.37 2.32
CA LYS A 259 1.50 -24.35 1.68
C LYS A 259 0.79 -25.41 0.85
N PHE A 260 -0.17 -26.11 1.44
CA PHE A 260 -0.94 -27.17 0.77
C PHE A 260 -1.69 -26.71 -0.48
N LEU A 261 -2.23 -25.48 -0.49
CA LEU A 261 -2.93 -24.96 -1.68
C LEU A 261 -1.96 -24.58 -2.79
N VAL A 262 -0.81 -24.03 -2.44
CA VAL A 262 0.25 -23.72 -3.41
C VAL A 262 0.81 -25.02 -4.01
N GLU A 263 1.04 -26.04 -3.19
CA GLU A 263 1.48 -27.38 -3.64
C GLU A 263 0.45 -28.03 -4.57
N SER A 264 -0.85 -27.93 -4.24
CA SER A 264 -1.93 -28.41 -5.11
C SER A 264 -1.96 -27.66 -6.45
N ALA A 265 -1.77 -26.34 -6.44
CA ALA A 265 -1.74 -25.53 -7.65
C ALA A 265 -0.54 -25.88 -8.55
N LEU A 266 0.64 -26.11 -7.94
CA LEU A 266 1.83 -26.59 -8.64
C LEU A 266 1.62 -27.97 -9.28
N LEU A 267 0.96 -28.90 -8.58
CA LEU A 267 0.65 -30.23 -9.12
C LEU A 267 -0.24 -30.10 -10.38
N SER A 268 -1.27 -29.25 -10.33
CA SER A 268 -2.13 -29.00 -11.49
C SER A 268 -1.39 -28.31 -12.65
N LEU A 269 -0.37 -27.48 -12.37
CA LEU A 269 0.51 -26.93 -13.41
C LEU A 269 1.40 -28.02 -14.04
N LYS A 270 1.91 -28.98 -13.25
CA LYS A 270 2.68 -30.13 -13.74
C LYS A 270 1.89 -31.06 -14.66
N GLU A 271 0.61 -31.27 -14.37
CA GLU A 271 -0.28 -32.01 -15.28
C GLU A 271 -0.34 -31.34 -16.66
N GLY A 272 -0.16 -30.02 -16.72
CA GLY A 272 -0.07 -29.21 -17.94
C GLY A 272 1.33 -28.98 -18.49
N ARG A 273 2.35 -29.75 -18.07
CA ARG A 273 3.78 -29.47 -18.40
C ARG A 273 4.08 -29.25 -19.89
N GLN A 274 3.29 -29.83 -20.80
CA GLN A 274 3.44 -29.66 -22.24
C GLN A 274 3.22 -28.21 -22.73
N PHE A 275 2.61 -27.35 -21.90
CA PHE A 275 2.31 -25.96 -22.22
C PHE A 275 3.31 -24.96 -21.62
N PHE A 276 4.34 -25.45 -20.92
CA PHE A 276 5.33 -24.63 -20.24
C PHE A 276 6.74 -25.04 -20.65
N GLU A 277 7.69 -24.12 -20.52
CA GLU A 277 9.10 -24.50 -20.54
C GLU A 277 9.45 -25.26 -19.25
N GLU A 278 9.91 -26.51 -19.40
CA GLU A 278 10.21 -27.42 -18.28
C GLU A 278 11.13 -26.77 -17.23
N LYS A 279 12.18 -26.08 -17.70
CA LYS A 279 13.13 -25.35 -16.85
C LYS A 279 12.47 -24.27 -15.98
N GLN A 280 11.43 -23.60 -16.48
CA GLN A 280 10.75 -22.54 -15.73
C GLN A 280 9.78 -23.11 -14.71
N LEU A 281 9.18 -24.25 -15.01
CA LEU A 281 8.32 -24.96 -14.08
C LEU A 281 9.13 -25.52 -12.90
N GLU A 282 10.28 -26.14 -13.18
CA GLU A 282 11.23 -26.61 -12.16
C GLU A 282 11.74 -25.46 -11.27
N ASN A 283 12.11 -24.33 -11.90
CA ASN A 283 12.54 -23.13 -11.17
C ASN A 283 11.44 -22.57 -10.26
N LEU A 284 10.17 -22.59 -10.70
CA LEU A 284 9.05 -22.17 -9.87
C LEU A 284 8.91 -23.07 -8.62
N GLU A 285 9.06 -24.38 -8.78
CA GLU A 285 8.99 -25.33 -7.67
C GLU A 285 10.10 -25.13 -6.64
N GLU A 286 11.34 -24.96 -7.10
CA GLU A 286 12.46 -24.67 -6.21
C GLU A 286 12.23 -23.38 -5.41
N LEU A 287 11.70 -22.34 -6.06
CA LEU A 287 11.38 -21.07 -5.41
C LEU A 287 10.25 -21.21 -4.39
N VAL A 288 9.23 -22.02 -4.68
CA VAL A 288 8.13 -22.30 -3.73
C VAL A 288 8.65 -23.11 -2.53
N MET A 289 9.50 -24.11 -2.75
CA MET A 289 10.11 -24.86 -1.64
C MET A 289 10.98 -23.97 -0.77
N ALA A 290 11.82 -23.11 -1.37
CA ALA A 290 12.65 -22.15 -0.67
C ALA A 290 11.82 -21.09 0.10
N PHE A 291 10.64 -20.73 -0.41
CA PHE A 291 9.70 -19.84 0.27
C PHE A 291 9.19 -20.46 1.57
N PHE A 292 8.77 -21.72 1.56
CA PHE A 292 8.18 -22.35 2.74
C PHE A 292 9.22 -22.87 3.74
N SER A 293 10.40 -23.29 3.30
CA SER A 293 11.46 -23.74 4.21
C SER A 293 12.01 -22.62 5.11
N LYS A 294 12.15 -21.40 4.58
CA LYS A 294 12.57 -20.21 5.37
C LYS A 294 11.51 -19.71 6.35
N ASN A 295 10.27 -20.19 6.25
CA ASN A 295 9.14 -19.74 7.06
C ASN A 295 8.76 -20.70 8.20
N GLU A 296 9.42 -21.85 8.25
CA GLU A 296 9.30 -22.88 9.29
C GLU A 296 10.39 -22.74 10.39
N GLU A 297 11.40 -21.88 10.19
CA GLU A 297 12.40 -21.43 11.19
C GLU A 297 11.97 -20.12 11.86
#